data_AF-A0AAQ4END2-F1
#
_entry.id   AF-A0AAQ4END2-F1
#
_cell.length_a   1.000
_cell.length_b   1.000
_cell.length_c   1.000
_cell.angle_alpha   90.00
_cell.angle_beta   90.00
_cell.angle_gamma   90.00
#
_symmetry.space_group_name_H-M   'P 1'
#
loop_
_entity.id
_entity.type
_entity.pdbx_description
1 polymer ?
#
loop_
_entity_poly.entity_id
_entity_poly.type
_entity_poly.pdbx_seq_one_letter_code
_entity_poly.pdbx_strand_id
1 'polypeptide(L)'
;MSYPNQRIKLSVKERSQDKTNGNGIQISGITESSRMGGQSAGTLERGDEGNEKADFEPNRLVLSGNQLAKLPPDLGKLRHLKFLDVSNNVIEELPVEFSNLKELQSLIVCNNRLTAFPEEFNRLTRLIVLNFSRNQLEEFPSFLSGEVRFEQLSELIASNNRIETLPGKLSYALPSVKLFDLAGNLVKQVPGEIGDMSKLKEIQLRDNPLNDKRLKKLVEQCHYKQVLEYIKSHGPRDASAKGSGQDKSGSAKKGKKKGAAASVDVQEVQNSFEVLQLSSQSPTVIVTEAVQEVRPYIVCCIIRNVYLDRDNHLRKFLAVQNKLHDTICVKRSEATIATHDLSKITGNVYYDAIEPDKLKLVPLGRKQEVTGRELYRQMTEEADALRKEKKRSTYPGIYKYLYLLKDKALYPFLRDESKLVISFPPMTNSDGTRISEQTRDVFAEVTGNNLTFCKKVMDALLAESLQLGLGSEEVLSESGGDGATCLRLQLGKVKVVDREGNLRVVYPSKTDLIFPGIAVEQRPE
;
A
#
# COMPACT_ATOMS: atom_id res chain seq x y z
N MET A 1 -4.71 -6.17 -36.82
CA MET A 1 -6.05 -6.31 -36.20
C MET A 1 -6.17 -5.25 -35.14
N SER A 2 -6.86 -4.14 -35.44
CA SER A 2 -7.08 -3.02 -34.51
C SER A 2 -8.44 -3.23 -33.85
N TYR A 3 -8.48 -3.25 -32.51
CA TYR A 3 -9.72 -3.38 -31.74
C TYR A 3 -10.42 -2.01 -31.65
N PRO A 4 -11.75 -1.93 -31.78
CA PRO A 4 -12.48 -0.67 -31.73
C PRO A 4 -12.42 -0.02 -30.34
N ASN A 5 -12.19 1.29 -30.30
CA ASN A 5 -12.18 2.10 -29.07
C ASN A 5 -13.59 2.22 -28.48
N GLN A 6 -13.74 1.90 -27.18
CA GLN A 6 -14.98 2.13 -26.42
C GLN A 6 -15.01 3.56 -25.88
N ARG A 7 -16.14 4.25 -26.06
CA ARG A 7 -16.42 5.57 -25.46
C ARG A 7 -17.50 5.36 -24.41
N ILE A 8 -17.15 5.47 -23.12
CA ILE A 8 -18.14 5.46 -22.04
C ILE A 8 -18.45 6.92 -21.70
N LYS A 9 -19.66 7.41 -22.03
CA LYS A 9 -20.16 8.68 -21.50
C LYS A 9 -20.74 8.40 -20.11
N LEU A 10 -20.05 8.81 -19.06
CA LEU A 10 -20.60 8.88 -17.71
C LEU A 10 -21.21 10.27 -17.53
N SER A 11 -22.54 10.42 -17.58
CA SER A 11 -23.19 11.65 -17.12
C SER A 11 -23.60 11.47 -15.67
N VAL A 12 -22.89 12.12 -14.76
CA VAL A 12 -23.29 12.23 -13.35
C VAL A 12 -24.30 13.37 -13.27
N LYS A 13 -25.58 13.08 -13.03
CA LYS A 13 -26.55 14.10 -12.60
C LYS A 13 -26.86 13.85 -11.14
N GLU A 14 -26.46 14.78 -10.28
CA GLU A 14 -26.98 14.88 -8.92
C GLU A 14 -28.49 15.19 -9.01
N ARG A 15 -29.33 14.43 -8.31
CA ARG A 15 -30.70 14.87 -8.07
C ARG A 15 -30.64 15.98 -7.03
N SER A 16 -30.98 17.20 -7.43
CA SER A 16 -31.29 18.28 -6.51
C SER A 16 -32.47 17.87 -5.63
N GLN A 17 -32.23 17.85 -4.32
CA GLN A 17 -33.18 17.92 -3.20
C GLN A 17 -34.53 17.21 -3.40
N ASP A 18 -34.60 15.97 -2.92
CA ASP A 18 -35.80 15.52 -2.22
C ASP A 18 -35.41 14.62 -1.04
N LYS A 19 -35.86 15.01 0.16
CA LYS A 19 -35.65 14.24 1.39
C LYS A 19 -36.44 12.94 1.25
N THR A 20 -35.82 11.80 1.61
CA THR A 20 -36.36 10.43 1.58
C THR A 20 -36.17 9.63 0.28
N ASN A 21 -34.93 9.35 -0.11
CA ASN A 21 -34.42 8.02 -0.50
C ASN A 21 -33.00 8.17 -1.07
N GLY A 22 -32.14 7.18 -0.78
CA GLY A 22 -30.68 7.26 -0.91
C GLY A 22 -30.15 7.72 -2.27
N ASN A 23 -28.93 8.28 -2.25
CA ASN A 23 -28.15 8.68 -3.41
C ASN A 23 -27.92 7.48 -4.35
N GLY A 24 -28.86 7.24 -5.27
CA GLY A 24 -28.73 6.28 -6.36
C GLY A 24 -28.11 6.93 -7.58
N ILE A 25 -27.07 6.31 -8.15
CA ILE A 25 -26.59 6.69 -9.48
C ILE A 25 -27.56 6.13 -10.51
N GLN A 26 -28.11 6.99 -11.36
CA GLN A 26 -28.73 6.55 -12.61
C GLN A 26 -27.69 6.58 -13.73
N ILE A 27 -27.11 5.43 -14.08
CA ILE A 27 -26.26 5.31 -15.27
C ILE A 27 -27.20 5.07 -16.46
N SER A 28 -27.51 6.12 -17.22
CA SER A 28 -28.22 5.99 -18.49
C SER A 28 -27.23 5.98 -19.66
N GLY A 29 -27.33 5.00 -20.56
CA GLY A 29 -26.66 5.02 -21.86
C GLY A 29 -25.33 4.27 -21.97
N ILE A 30 -25.22 3.05 -21.43
CA ILE A 30 -24.14 2.14 -21.82
C ILE A 30 -24.47 1.55 -23.20
N THR A 31 -24.06 2.22 -24.28
CA THR A 31 -24.19 1.68 -25.64
C THR A 31 -22.87 1.07 -26.11
N GLU A 32 -22.87 -0.24 -26.37
CA GLU A 32 -21.86 -0.89 -27.21
C GLU A 32 -22.04 -0.42 -28.66
N SER A 33 -21.25 0.55 -29.13
CA SER A 33 -21.30 0.97 -30.53
C SER A 33 -20.36 0.12 -31.38
N SER A 34 -20.89 -0.89 -32.08
CA SER A 34 -20.31 -1.40 -33.31
C SER A 34 -20.82 -0.54 -34.48
N ARG A 35 -19.98 0.29 -35.10
CA ARG A 35 -20.32 0.92 -36.38
C ARG A 35 -19.29 0.57 -37.45
N MET A 36 -19.72 -0.31 -38.34
CA MET A 36 -19.25 -0.44 -39.72
C MET A 36 -19.88 0.66 -40.57
N GLY A 37 -19.05 1.41 -41.31
CA GLY A 37 -19.35 2.04 -42.62
C GLY A 37 -20.36 3.19 -42.71
N GLY A 38 -20.02 4.21 -43.51
CA GLY A 38 -21.00 5.04 -44.24
C GLY A 38 -20.93 6.55 -44.03
N GLN A 39 -20.82 7.29 -45.14
CA GLN A 39 -20.63 8.73 -45.29
C GLN A 39 -21.83 9.59 -44.85
N SER A 40 -21.57 10.86 -44.46
CA SER A 40 -22.01 12.10 -45.16
C SER A 40 -22.26 13.29 -44.21
N ALA A 41 -22.17 14.48 -44.82
CA ALA A 41 -22.02 15.85 -44.34
C ALA A 41 -22.94 16.39 -43.23
N GLY A 42 -22.46 17.45 -42.55
CA GLY A 42 -23.28 18.36 -41.75
C GLY A 42 -22.46 19.26 -40.81
N THR A 43 -21.98 20.39 -41.34
CA THR A 43 -21.43 21.53 -40.59
C THR A 43 -22.46 22.07 -39.58
N LEU A 44 -22.05 22.44 -38.36
CA LEU A 44 -22.48 23.66 -37.65
C LEU A 44 -21.80 23.77 -36.26
N GLU A 45 -21.08 24.89 -36.13
CA GLU A 45 -20.87 25.77 -34.98
C GLU A 45 -20.02 25.39 -33.75
N ARG A 46 -19.16 26.38 -33.44
CA ARG A 46 -18.24 26.50 -32.31
C ARG A 46 -19.03 26.72 -31.02
N GLY A 47 -18.62 26.02 -29.97
CA GLY A 47 -18.80 26.43 -28.58
C GLY A 47 -17.53 26.05 -27.83
N ASP A 48 -16.76 27.07 -27.44
CA ASP A 48 -15.65 26.96 -26.49
C ASP A 48 -16.22 26.54 -25.13
N GLU A 49 -15.96 25.30 -24.72
CA GLU A 49 -15.89 24.92 -23.30
C GLU A 49 -14.71 23.95 -23.13
N GLY A 50 -13.82 24.30 -22.20
CA GLY A 50 -12.56 23.63 -21.93
C GLY A 50 -12.77 22.15 -21.64
N ASN A 51 -12.33 21.31 -22.57
CA ASN A 51 -12.39 19.86 -22.41
C ASN A 51 -11.08 19.39 -21.78
N GLU A 52 -11.08 19.30 -20.45
CA GLU A 52 -10.16 18.42 -19.72
C GLU A 52 -10.23 17.03 -20.38
N LYS A 53 -9.18 16.67 -21.12
CA LYS A 53 -9.03 15.31 -21.63
C LYS A 53 -8.77 14.41 -20.43
N ALA A 54 -9.84 13.87 -19.84
CA ALA A 54 -9.75 12.69 -19.01
C ALA A 54 -9.10 11.58 -19.85
N ASP A 55 -7.89 11.17 -19.46
CA ASP A 55 -7.20 10.01 -20.03
C ASP A 55 -8.03 8.75 -19.73
N PHE A 56 -8.96 8.46 -20.64
CA PHE A 56 -9.86 7.31 -20.57
C PHE A 56 -9.07 6.06 -20.97
N GLU A 57 -8.46 5.37 -20.01
CA GLU A 57 -7.96 4.02 -20.26
C GLU A 57 -9.18 3.08 -20.47
N PRO A 58 -9.38 2.51 -21.68
CA PRO A 58 -10.68 1.99 -22.11
C PRO A 58 -11.17 0.71 -21.40
N ASN A 59 -10.48 0.23 -20.36
CA ASN A 59 -10.86 -0.97 -19.59
C ASN A 59 -10.73 -0.76 -18.07
N ARG A 60 -10.74 0.49 -17.60
CA ARG A 60 -10.64 0.86 -16.19
C ARG A 60 -11.82 1.74 -15.79
N LEU A 61 -12.45 1.41 -14.66
CA LEU A 61 -13.51 2.22 -14.07
C LEU A 61 -13.15 2.51 -12.62
N VAL A 62 -13.08 3.80 -12.28
CA VAL A 62 -12.76 4.29 -10.94
C VAL A 62 -13.91 5.17 -10.47
N LEU A 63 -14.59 4.71 -9.43
CA LEU A 63 -15.67 5.39 -8.71
C LEU A 63 -15.33 5.53 -7.21
N SER A 64 -14.03 5.53 -6.88
CA SER A 64 -13.55 5.64 -5.52
C SER A 64 -13.88 6.99 -4.87
N GLY A 65 -14.11 7.01 -3.56
CA GLY A 65 -14.24 8.25 -2.78
C GLY A 65 -15.56 8.98 -2.97
N ASN A 66 -16.60 8.26 -3.41
CA ASN A 66 -17.94 8.81 -3.54
C ASN A 66 -18.80 8.42 -2.32
N GLN A 67 -20.07 8.82 -2.31
CA GLN A 67 -21.03 8.44 -1.24
C GLN A 67 -22.06 7.42 -1.77
N LEU A 68 -21.58 6.47 -2.58
CA LEU A 68 -22.46 5.51 -3.25
C LEU A 68 -22.94 4.46 -2.27
N ALA A 69 -24.26 4.32 -2.15
CA ALA A 69 -24.88 3.25 -1.36
C ALA A 69 -25.13 1.98 -2.18
N LYS A 70 -25.33 2.12 -3.50
CA LYS A 70 -25.59 1.03 -4.44
C LYS A 70 -24.89 1.26 -5.76
N LEU A 71 -24.54 0.17 -6.43
CA LEU A 71 -24.05 0.17 -7.81
C LEU A 71 -25.14 -0.35 -8.75
N PRO A 72 -25.30 0.22 -9.94
CA PRO A 72 -26.32 -0.25 -10.87
C PRO A 72 -25.89 -1.59 -11.50
N PRO A 73 -26.81 -2.57 -11.61
CA PRO A 73 -26.58 -3.85 -12.30
C PRO A 73 -26.00 -3.72 -13.71
N ASP A 74 -26.35 -2.64 -14.42
CA ASP A 74 -25.91 -2.37 -15.79
C ASP A 74 -24.39 -2.25 -15.95
N LEU A 75 -23.64 -1.96 -14.87
CA LEU A 75 -22.16 -2.01 -14.92
C LEU A 75 -21.64 -3.40 -15.28
N GLY A 76 -22.41 -4.47 -15.00
CA GLY A 76 -22.10 -5.83 -15.43
C GLY A 76 -22.07 -6.03 -16.96
N LYS A 77 -22.57 -5.06 -17.74
CA LYS A 77 -22.50 -5.09 -19.22
C LYS A 77 -21.12 -4.74 -19.75
N LEU A 78 -20.22 -4.20 -18.93
CA LEU A 78 -18.86 -3.81 -19.32
C LEU A 78 -17.91 -5.02 -19.42
N ARG A 79 -18.19 -5.95 -20.35
CA ARG A 79 -17.53 -7.28 -20.41
C ARG A 79 -16.00 -7.27 -20.56
N HIS A 80 -15.44 -6.16 -21.05
CA HIS A 80 -14.00 -5.98 -21.25
C HIS A 80 -13.31 -5.23 -20.09
N LEU A 81 -14.04 -4.88 -19.04
CA LEU A 81 -13.48 -4.18 -17.89
C LEU A 81 -12.42 -5.05 -17.19
N LYS A 82 -11.23 -4.49 -17.01
CA LYS A 82 -10.08 -5.15 -16.37
C LYS A 82 -9.80 -4.62 -14.97
N PHE A 83 -10.14 -3.37 -14.70
CA PHE A 83 -9.94 -2.74 -13.41
C PHE A 83 -11.22 -2.05 -12.95
N LEU A 84 -11.69 -2.40 -11.76
CA LEU A 84 -12.82 -1.76 -11.10
C LEU A 84 -12.41 -1.34 -9.70
N ASP A 85 -12.48 -0.04 -9.44
CA ASP A 85 -12.28 0.53 -8.10
C ASP A 85 -13.53 1.31 -7.69
N VAL A 86 -14.18 0.83 -6.64
CA VAL A 86 -15.35 1.46 -5.99
C VAL A 86 -15.09 1.65 -4.49
N SER A 87 -13.82 1.75 -4.11
CA SER A 87 -13.39 1.93 -2.72
C SER A 87 -13.87 3.24 -2.10
N ASN A 88 -13.86 3.34 -0.77
CA ASN A 88 -14.23 4.56 -0.03
C ASN A 88 -15.63 5.07 -0.42
N ASN A 89 -16.61 4.18 -0.34
CA ASN A 89 -18.02 4.47 -0.55
C ASN A 89 -18.83 3.96 0.66
N VAL A 90 -20.16 3.88 0.54
CA VAL A 90 -21.04 3.30 1.56
C VAL A 90 -21.83 2.11 0.99
N ILE A 91 -21.20 1.36 0.08
CA ILE A 91 -21.85 0.25 -0.64
C ILE A 91 -22.08 -0.92 0.32
N GLU A 92 -23.31 -1.39 0.39
CA GLU A 92 -23.73 -2.52 1.24
C GLU A 92 -23.72 -3.86 0.48
N GLU A 93 -23.94 -3.84 -0.84
CA GLU A 93 -24.01 -5.02 -1.69
C GLU A 93 -23.41 -4.77 -3.07
N LEU A 94 -22.77 -5.78 -3.66
CA LEU A 94 -22.31 -5.76 -5.05
C LEU A 94 -23.34 -6.45 -5.96
N PRO A 95 -23.65 -5.88 -7.15
CA PRO A 95 -24.60 -6.50 -8.08
C PRO A 95 -24.10 -7.87 -8.56
N VAL A 96 -24.99 -8.86 -8.60
CA VAL A 96 -24.69 -10.21 -9.11
C VAL A 96 -24.23 -10.18 -10.56
N GLU A 97 -24.69 -9.20 -11.34
CA GLU A 97 -24.31 -8.98 -12.74
C GLU A 97 -22.83 -8.69 -12.92
N PHE A 98 -22.09 -8.32 -11.87
CA PHE A 98 -20.64 -8.15 -11.95
C PHE A 98 -19.93 -9.47 -12.24
N SER A 99 -20.58 -10.62 -12.00
CA SER A 99 -20.13 -11.93 -12.46
C SER A 99 -19.95 -12.05 -13.99
N ASN A 100 -20.53 -11.12 -14.76
CA ASN A 100 -20.35 -11.03 -16.21
C ASN A 100 -19.04 -10.35 -16.64
N LEU A 101 -18.31 -9.72 -15.71
CA LEU A 101 -17.05 -9.03 -15.96
C LEU A 101 -15.88 -10.03 -16.05
N LYS A 102 -15.96 -10.97 -16.99
CA LYS A 102 -15.03 -12.12 -17.10
C LYS A 102 -13.57 -11.72 -17.37
N GLU A 103 -13.32 -10.50 -17.83
CA GLU A 103 -11.98 -9.96 -18.04
C GLU A 103 -11.39 -9.23 -16.82
N LEU A 104 -12.14 -9.12 -15.71
CA LEU A 104 -11.74 -8.36 -14.54
C LEU A 104 -10.49 -8.97 -13.89
N GLN A 105 -9.45 -8.15 -13.76
CA GLN A 105 -8.16 -8.50 -13.17
C GLN A 105 -7.97 -7.88 -11.78
N SER A 106 -8.58 -6.72 -11.53
CA SER A 106 -8.50 -6.05 -10.23
C SER A 106 -9.87 -5.56 -9.80
N LEU A 107 -10.31 -6.04 -8.64
CA LEU A 107 -11.53 -5.58 -7.98
C LEU A 107 -11.15 -4.97 -6.63
N ILE A 108 -11.30 -3.65 -6.53
CA ILE A 108 -10.99 -2.87 -5.33
C ILE A 108 -12.30 -2.32 -4.77
N VAL A 109 -12.75 -2.88 -3.66
CA VAL A 109 -14.03 -2.55 -2.98
C VAL A 109 -13.80 -2.19 -1.51
N CYS A 110 -12.56 -1.84 -1.15
CA CYS A 110 -12.20 -1.58 0.24
C CYS A 110 -12.85 -0.31 0.81
N ASN A 111 -12.99 -0.26 2.14
CA ASN A 111 -13.62 0.85 2.86
C ASN A 111 -15.06 1.11 2.36
N ASN A 112 -15.90 0.09 2.52
CA ASN A 112 -17.33 0.07 2.21
C ASN A 112 -18.09 -0.59 3.38
N ARG A 113 -19.36 -0.97 3.17
CA ARG A 113 -20.20 -1.63 4.17
C ARG A 113 -20.64 -3.02 3.71
N LEU A 114 -19.85 -3.67 2.85
CA LEU A 114 -20.19 -4.98 2.30
C LEU A 114 -20.27 -6.03 3.41
N THR A 115 -21.34 -6.83 3.41
CA THR A 115 -21.54 -7.94 4.35
C THR A 115 -21.29 -9.30 3.70
N ALA A 116 -21.40 -9.40 2.37
CA ALA A 116 -21.19 -10.63 1.61
C ALA A 116 -20.79 -10.33 0.14
N PHE A 117 -20.33 -11.37 -0.56
CA PHE A 117 -20.17 -11.38 -2.02
C PHE A 117 -21.21 -12.33 -2.65
N PRO A 118 -21.69 -12.03 -3.87
CA PRO A 118 -22.47 -13.00 -4.64
C PRO A 118 -21.67 -14.27 -4.97
N GLU A 119 -22.28 -15.44 -4.88
CA GLU A 119 -21.62 -16.72 -5.17
C GLU A 119 -21.17 -16.82 -6.64
N GLU A 120 -21.91 -16.16 -7.55
CA GLU A 120 -21.64 -16.09 -8.98
C GLU A 120 -20.31 -15.42 -9.33
N PHE A 121 -19.64 -14.78 -8.37
CA PHE A 121 -18.29 -14.24 -8.55
C PHE A 121 -17.24 -15.35 -8.74
N ASN A 122 -17.62 -16.63 -8.56
CA ASN A 122 -16.85 -17.78 -9.02
C ASN A 122 -16.50 -17.72 -10.52
N ARG A 123 -17.22 -16.92 -11.33
CA ARG A 123 -16.95 -16.69 -12.76
C ARG A 123 -15.77 -15.75 -13.04
N LEU A 124 -15.30 -15.01 -12.04
CA LEU A 124 -14.24 -14.00 -12.17
C LEU A 124 -12.82 -14.61 -12.10
N THR A 125 -12.58 -15.67 -12.88
CA THR A 125 -11.38 -16.51 -12.79
C THR A 125 -10.08 -15.82 -13.25
N ARG A 126 -10.19 -14.63 -13.86
CA ARG A 126 -9.06 -13.78 -14.28
C ARG A 126 -8.62 -12.76 -13.23
N LEU A 127 -9.23 -12.76 -12.04
CA LEU A 127 -8.81 -11.88 -10.96
C LEU A 127 -7.35 -12.15 -10.57
N ILE A 128 -6.58 -11.08 -10.49
CA ILE A 128 -5.19 -11.02 -10.03
C ILE A 128 -5.13 -10.40 -8.64
N VAL A 129 -5.95 -9.36 -8.41
CA VAL A 129 -6.04 -8.62 -7.15
C VAL A 129 -7.50 -8.53 -6.74
N LEU A 130 -7.78 -8.93 -5.50
CA LEU A 130 -9.06 -8.72 -4.86
C LEU A 130 -8.84 -8.05 -3.50
N ASN A 131 -9.31 -6.82 -3.37
CA ASN A 131 -9.21 -6.06 -2.12
C ASN A 131 -10.60 -5.67 -1.62
N PHE A 132 -11.02 -6.28 -0.52
CA PHE A 132 -12.26 -5.97 0.20
C PHE A 132 -12.00 -5.65 1.67
N SER A 133 -10.81 -5.15 1.98
CA SER A 133 -10.48 -4.69 3.33
C SER A 133 -11.42 -3.59 3.82
N ARG A 134 -11.57 -3.46 5.15
CA ARG A 134 -12.43 -2.44 5.78
C ARG A 134 -13.88 -2.53 5.29
N ASN A 135 -14.46 -3.71 5.44
CA ASN A 135 -15.89 -3.97 5.20
C ASN A 135 -16.47 -4.69 6.44
N GLN A 136 -17.63 -5.31 6.31
CA GLN A 136 -18.38 -5.93 7.41
C GLN A 136 -18.64 -7.42 7.15
N LEU A 137 -17.76 -8.09 6.39
CA LEU A 137 -17.93 -9.51 6.08
C LEU A 137 -17.72 -10.37 7.33
N GLU A 138 -18.75 -11.12 7.72
CA GLU A 138 -18.71 -12.07 8.85
C GLU A 138 -18.20 -13.45 8.42
N GLU A 139 -18.39 -13.79 7.14
CA GLU A 139 -17.95 -15.05 6.54
C GLU A 139 -16.92 -14.82 5.42
N PHE A 140 -16.01 -15.78 5.27
CA PHE A 140 -15.10 -15.79 4.13
C PHE A 140 -15.89 -16.07 2.84
N PRO A 141 -15.68 -15.33 1.73
CA PRO A 141 -16.48 -15.48 0.53
C PRO A 141 -16.45 -16.92 -0.01
N SER A 142 -17.61 -17.58 -0.06
CA SER A 142 -17.75 -18.98 -0.47
C SER A 142 -17.22 -19.26 -1.88
N PHE A 143 -17.35 -18.28 -2.79
CA PHE A 143 -16.84 -18.40 -4.15
C PHE A 143 -15.30 -18.57 -4.21
N LEU A 144 -14.57 -18.13 -3.18
CA LEU A 144 -13.10 -18.30 -3.03
C LEU A 144 -12.70 -19.59 -2.31
N SER A 145 -13.67 -20.40 -1.87
CA SER A 145 -13.44 -21.65 -1.13
C SER A 145 -14.18 -22.87 -1.70
N GLY A 146 -14.87 -22.68 -2.84
CA GLY A 146 -15.56 -23.73 -3.59
C GLY A 146 -14.64 -24.54 -4.51
N GLU A 147 -15.25 -25.15 -5.55
CA GLU A 147 -14.55 -26.04 -6.50
C GLU A 147 -13.79 -25.30 -7.61
N VAL A 148 -13.99 -23.99 -7.74
CA VAL A 148 -13.33 -23.17 -8.77
C VAL A 148 -11.95 -22.75 -8.30
N ARG A 149 -10.97 -22.87 -9.21
CA ARG A 149 -9.58 -22.46 -8.96
C ARG A 149 -9.29 -21.10 -9.57
N PHE A 150 -8.83 -20.17 -8.73
CA PHE A 150 -8.39 -18.84 -9.12
C PHE A 150 -6.89 -18.86 -9.45
N GLU A 151 -6.57 -19.36 -10.65
CA GLU A 151 -5.18 -19.58 -11.08
C GLU A 151 -4.34 -18.30 -11.20
N GLN A 152 -4.99 -17.13 -11.27
CA GLN A 152 -4.33 -15.84 -11.44
C GLN A 152 -4.31 -14.98 -10.18
N LEU A 153 -5.14 -15.30 -9.18
CA LEU A 153 -5.28 -14.47 -7.98
C LEU A 153 -3.99 -14.52 -7.18
N SER A 154 -3.29 -13.39 -7.14
CA SER A 154 -1.97 -13.25 -6.53
C SER A 154 -2.04 -12.49 -5.21
N GLU A 155 -3.00 -11.58 -5.07
CA GLU A 155 -3.16 -10.72 -3.89
C GLU A 155 -4.62 -10.76 -3.43
N LEU A 156 -4.81 -11.24 -2.20
CA LEU A 156 -6.11 -11.31 -1.55
C LEU A 156 -6.04 -10.50 -0.24
N ILE A 157 -6.71 -9.35 -0.23
CA ILE A 157 -6.65 -8.38 0.86
C ILE A 157 -8.04 -8.29 1.49
N ALA A 158 -8.17 -8.88 2.67
CA ALA A 158 -9.41 -9.08 3.42
C ALA A 158 -9.34 -8.48 4.84
N SER A 159 -8.34 -7.65 5.14
CA SER A 159 -8.12 -7.10 6.47
C SER A 159 -9.25 -6.18 6.94
N ASN A 160 -9.43 -6.06 8.26
CA ASN A 160 -10.46 -5.21 8.87
C ASN A 160 -11.87 -5.58 8.39
N ASN A 161 -12.21 -6.85 8.52
CA ASN A 161 -13.57 -7.38 8.35
C ASN A 161 -14.00 -8.03 9.67
N ARG A 162 -15.03 -8.87 9.65
CA ARG A 162 -15.55 -9.61 10.81
C ARG A 162 -15.44 -11.13 10.61
N ILE A 163 -14.52 -11.58 9.76
CA ILE A 163 -14.43 -12.99 9.35
C ILE A 163 -14.03 -13.84 10.56
N GLU A 164 -14.89 -14.77 10.96
CA GLU A 164 -14.63 -15.65 12.12
C GLU A 164 -13.88 -16.93 11.79
N THR A 165 -14.11 -17.47 10.60
CA THR A 165 -13.61 -18.79 10.20
C THR A 165 -13.03 -18.77 8.80
N LEU A 166 -11.99 -19.58 8.59
CA LEU A 166 -11.37 -19.80 7.30
C LEU A 166 -11.65 -21.23 6.83
N PRO A 167 -12.04 -21.43 5.56
CA PRO A 167 -12.31 -22.76 5.03
C PRO A 167 -11.03 -23.57 4.81
N GLY A 168 -11.08 -24.89 5.02
CA GLY A 168 -9.91 -25.78 4.84
C GLY A 168 -9.45 -25.97 3.39
N LYS A 169 -10.30 -25.68 2.40
CA LYS A 169 -10.00 -25.89 0.96
C LYS A 169 -9.32 -24.73 0.25
N LEU A 170 -8.82 -23.73 0.99
CA LEU A 170 -8.20 -22.53 0.40
C LEU A 170 -6.98 -22.83 -0.48
N SER A 171 -6.17 -23.83 -0.12
CA SER A 171 -4.98 -24.19 -0.90
C SER A 171 -5.30 -24.73 -2.30
N TYR A 172 -6.46 -25.38 -2.44
CA TYR A 172 -6.96 -25.86 -3.74
C TYR A 172 -7.51 -24.71 -4.58
N ALA A 173 -8.39 -23.89 -3.99
CA ALA A 173 -9.09 -22.81 -4.68
C ALA A 173 -8.14 -21.65 -5.06
N LEU A 174 -7.09 -21.41 -4.26
CA LEU A 174 -6.21 -20.24 -4.36
C LEU A 174 -4.74 -20.60 -4.59
N PRO A 175 -4.39 -21.34 -5.67
CA PRO A 175 -3.05 -21.91 -5.84
C PRO A 175 -1.95 -20.87 -6.14
N SER A 176 -2.33 -19.65 -6.55
CA SER A 176 -1.40 -18.61 -7.00
C SER A 176 -1.23 -17.44 -6.04
N VAL A 177 -1.94 -17.44 -4.90
CA VAL A 177 -1.90 -16.34 -3.94
C VAL A 177 -0.50 -16.24 -3.32
N LYS A 178 0.05 -15.03 -3.35
CA LYS A 178 1.37 -14.69 -2.81
C LYS A 178 1.27 -13.85 -1.55
N LEU A 179 0.28 -12.96 -1.52
CA LEU A 179 -0.06 -12.11 -0.38
C LEU A 179 -1.49 -12.43 0.04
N PHE A 180 -1.64 -12.87 1.28
CA PHE A 180 -2.94 -13.10 1.89
C PHE A 180 -3.05 -12.30 3.19
N ASP A 181 -3.75 -11.17 3.12
CA ASP A 181 -3.95 -10.29 4.27
C ASP A 181 -5.33 -10.52 4.90
N LEU A 182 -5.35 -11.00 6.15
CA LEU A 182 -6.51 -11.24 6.99
C LEU A 182 -6.42 -10.47 8.32
N ALA A 183 -5.53 -9.47 8.43
CA ALA A 183 -5.33 -8.76 9.69
C ALA A 183 -6.61 -8.05 10.15
N GLY A 184 -6.87 -7.94 11.46
CA GLY A 184 -8.05 -7.24 11.98
C GLY A 184 -9.36 -7.96 11.64
N ASN A 185 -9.42 -9.27 11.83
CA ASN A 185 -10.63 -10.07 11.68
C ASN A 185 -10.94 -10.78 13.01
N LEU A 186 -11.91 -11.69 13.00
CA LEU A 186 -12.32 -12.47 14.17
C LEU A 186 -11.86 -13.93 14.10
N VAL A 187 -10.80 -14.21 13.33
CA VAL A 187 -10.30 -15.57 13.07
C VAL A 187 -9.76 -16.19 14.35
N LYS A 188 -10.39 -17.29 14.79
CA LYS A 188 -9.98 -18.03 16.00
C LYS A 188 -8.98 -19.14 15.72
N GLN A 189 -9.05 -19.75 14.54
CA GLN A 189 -8.19 -20.86 14.11
C GLN A 189 -7.84 -20.70 12.63
N VAL A 190 -6.62 -21.10 12.29
CA VAL A 190 -6.07 -21.03 10.93
C VAL A 190 -5.84 -22.45 10.41
N PRO A 191 -6.55 -22.90 9.36
CA PRO A 191 -6.39 -24.25 8.80
C PRO A 191 -4.95 -24.52 8.37
N GLY A 192 -4.44 -25.73 8.66
CA GLY A 192 -3.08 -26.15 8.33
C GLY A 192 -2.83 -26.22 6.83
N GLU A 193 -3.89 -26.39 6.03
CA GLU A 193 -3.90 -26.39 4.57
C GLU A 193 -3.40 -25.07 3.97
N ILE A 194 -3.53 -23.94 4.70
CA ILE A 194 -2.95 -22.65 4.28
C ILE A 194 -1.43 -22.75 4.16
N GLY A 195 -0.79 -23.57 5.02
CA GLY A 195 0.64 -23.86 4.93
C GLY A 195 1.06 -24.65 3.68
N ASP A 196 0.11 -25.23 2.94
CA ASP A 196 0.34 -25.94 1.68
C ASP A 196 0.21 -25.04 0.44
N MET A 197 -0.12 -23.75 0.62
CA MET A 197 -0.20 -22.77 -0.47
C MET A 197 1.21 -22.48 -1.04
N SER A 198 1.57 -23.20 -2.11
CA SER A 198 2.95 -23.24 -2.66
C SER A 198 3.55 -21.89 -3.06
N LYS A 199 2.72 -20.89 -3.41
CA LYS A 199 3.17 -19.55 -3.81
C LYS A 199 3.01 -18.50 -2.72
N LEU A 200 2.44 -18.85 -1.56
CA LEU A 200 2.20 -17.92 -0.47
C LEU A 200 3.53 -17.49 0.14
N LYS A 201 3.81 -16.19 0.06
CA LYS A 201 5.04 -15.58 0.58
C LYS A 201 4.78 -14.80 1.85
N GLU A 202 3.60 -14.22 1.94
CA GLU A 202 3.21 -13.34 3.02
C GLU A 202 1.77 -13.63 3.42
N ILE A 203 1.60 -13.85 4.72
CA ILE A 203 0.29 -14.00 5.35
C ILE A 203 0.22 -13.05 6.54
N GLN A 204 -0.81 -12.20 6.58
CA GLN A 204 -1.03 -11.28 7.69
C GLN A 204 -2.23 -11.76 8.51
N LEU A 205 -1.98 -12.12 9.77
CA LEU A 205 -2.98 -12.63 10.71
C LEU A 205 -3.05 -11.78 11.99
N ARG A 206 -2.37 -10.62 12.01
CA ARG A 206 -2.36 -9.72 13.18
C ARG A 206 -3.79 -9.31 13.53
N ASP A 207 -4.00 -8.91 14.78
CA ASP A 207 -5.29 -8.43 15.25
C ASP A 207 -6.44 -9.41 15.00
N ASN A 208 -6.17 -10.70 15.23
CA ASN A 208 -7.17 -11.77 15.25
C ASN A 208 -7.16 -12.47 16.62
N PRO A 209 -8.32 -12.90 17.14
CA PRO A 209 -8.44 -13.63 18.40
C PRO A 209 -8.01 -15.11 18.27
N LEU A 210 -6.77 -15.35 17.83
CA LEU A 210 -6.23 -16.69 17.62
C LEU A 210 -6.16 -17.48 18.93
N ASN A 211 -6.75 -18.67 18.94
CA ASN A 211 -6.75 -19.58 20.09
C ASN A 211 -5.36 -20.15 20.40
N ASP A 212 -4.52 -20.30 19.37
CA ASP A 212 -3.16 -20.81 19.50
C ASP A 212 -2.21 -19.68 19.96
N LYS A 213 -1.81 -19.75 21.24
CA LYS A 213 -0.92 -18.76 21.86
C LYS A 213 0.45 -18.69 21.20
N ARG A 214 0.96 -19.80 20.65
CA ARG A 214 2.27 -19.82 20.00
C ARG A 214 2.19 -19.22 18.61
N LEU A 215 1.16 -19.58 17.84
CA LEU A 215 0.89 -18.93 16.56
C LEU A 215 0.69 -17.42 16.75
N LYS A 216 -0.08 -17.02 17.76
CA LYS A 216 -0.29 -15.61 18.11
C LYS A 216 1.03 -14.86 18.32
N LYS A 217 1.93 -15.39 19.15
CA LYS A 217 3.27 -14.80 19.36
C LYS A 217 4.09 -14.70 18.07
N LEU A 218 4.07 -15.72 17.22
CA LEU A 218 4.80 -15.73 15.94
C LEU A 218 4.26 -14.67 14.97
N VAL A 219 2.94 -14.47 14.97
CA VAL A 219 2.25 -13.46 14.15
C VAL A 219 2.57 -12.04 14.64
N GLU A 220 2.59 -11.82 15.95
CA GLU A 220 2.97 -10.53 16.57
C GLU A 220 4.42 -10.16 16.21
N GLN A 221 5.33 -11.13 16.20
CA GLN A 221 6.75 -10.97 15.84
C GLN A 221 7.02 -10.83 14.33
N CYS A 222 5.98 -10.85 13.48
CA CYS A 222 6.08 -10.64 12.03
C CYS A 222 6.97 -11.64 11.27
N HIS A 223 7.15 -12.86 11.78
CA HIS A 223 8.00 -13.88 11.15
C HIS A 223 7.24 -14.72 10.13
N TYR A 224 6.78 -14.14 9.00
CA TYR A 224 5.87 -14.81 8.05
C TYR A 224 6.31 -16.20 7.58
N LYS A 225 7.60 -16.40 7.33
CA LYS A 225 8.13 -17.72 6.95
C LYS A 225 7.96 -18.77 8.07
N GLN A 226 8.23 -18.37 9.31
CA GLN A 226 8.06 -19.24 10.48
C GLN A 226 6.57 -19.45 10.80
N VAL A 227 5.73 -18.44 10.61
CA VAL A 227 4.28 -18.53 10.74
C VAL A 227 3.73 -19.57 9.76
N LEU A 228 4.12 -19.51 8.49
CA LEU A 228 3.68 -20.49 7.47
C LEU A 228 4.16 -21.91 7.78
N GLU A 229 5.41 -22.08 8.19
CA GLU A 229 5.96 -23.38 8.59
C GLU A 229 5.25 -23.94 9.84
N TYR A 230 4.92 -23.05 10.78
CA TYR A 230 4.17 -23.40 11.98
C TYR A 230 2.74 -23.82 11.67
N ILE A 231 2.00 -23.03 10.87
CA ILE A 231 0.64 -23.36 10.40
C ILE A 231 0.64 -24.70 9.68
N LYS A 232 1.60 -24.93 8.78
CA LYS A 232 1.73 -26.19 8.05
C LYS A 232 1.88 -27.40 8.97
N SER A 233 2.57 -27.23 10.09
CA SER A 233 2.94 -28.33 10.99
C SER A 233 1.95 -28.53 12.14
N HIS A 234 1.25 -27.47 12.58
CA HIS A 234 0.44 -27.48 13.81
C HIS A 234 -1.00 -27.00 13.60
N GLY A 235 -1.33 -26.44 12.43
CA GLY A 235 -2.69 -25.99 12.12
C GLY A 235 -3.67 -27.18 12.04
N PRO A 236 -4.93 -27.01 12.50
CA PRO A 236 -5.96 -28.02 12.34
C PRO A 236 -6.17 -28.33 10.86
N ARG A 237 -6.26 -29.61 10.52
CA ARG A 237 -6.55 -30.09 9.17
C ARG A 237 -7.86 -30.86 9.16
N ASP A 238 -8.63 -30.73 8.08
CA ASP A 238 -9.85 -31.51 7.91
C ASP A 238 -9.51 -32.99 7.69
N ALA A 239 -10.04 -33.86 8.57
CA ALA A 239 -9.76 -35.30 8.57
C ALA A 239 -10.40 -36.07 7.39
N SER A 240 -11.10 -35.39 6.47
CA SER A 240 -11.81 -35.99 5.34
C SER A 240 -10.95 -36.21 4.09
N ALA A 241 -9.65 -35.91 4.13
CA ALA A 241 -8.73 -36.00 3.00
C ALA A 241 -7.60 -37.04 3.15
N LYS A 242 -7.81 -38.15 3.87
CA LYS A 242 -6.89 -39.31 3.85
C LYS A 242 -7.62 -40.64 3.84
N GLY A 243 -7.40 -41.40 2.77
CA GLY A 243 -7.73 -42.83 2.69
C GLY A 243 -6.87 -43.68 3.63
N SER A 244 -7.51 -44.74 4.14
CA SER A 244 -6.97 -46.00 4.67
C SER A 244 -5.65 -45.99 5.47
N GLY A 245 -5.76 -46.24 6.78
CA GLY A 245 -4.65 -46.71 7.62
C GLY A 245 -4.95 -46.66 9.12
N GLN A 246 -5.27 -47.82 9.70
CA GLN A 246 -5.33 -48.17 11.14
C GLN A 246 -4.05 -47.70 11.91
N ASP A 247 -3.96 -47.51 13.22
CA ASP A 247 -4.73 -47.97 14.38
C ASP A 247 -4.28 -47.14 15.64
N LYS A 248 -5.21 -46.95 16.60
CA LYS A 248 -5.10 -46.91 18.10
C LYS A 248 -4.02 -46.03 18.79
N SER A 249 -4.33 -45.24 19.82
CA SER A 249 -4.87 -45.65 21.13
C SER A 249 -5.13 -44.42 22.05
N GLY A 250 -5.86 -44.64 23.16
CA GLY A 250 -6.58 -43.67 24.03
C GLY A 250 -5.75 -42.63 24.80
N SER A 251 -6.37 -41.65 25.47
CA SER A 251 -7.17 -41.86 26.68
C SER A 251 -8.17 -40.72 26.97
N ALA A 252 -9.14 -41.01 27.83
CA ALA A 252 -10.31 -40.19 28.12
C ALA A 252 -10.19 -39.36 29.42
N LYS A 253 -10.90 -38.22 29.40
CA LYS A 253 -11.64 -37.53 30.48
C LYS A 253 -10.88 -36.93 31.68
N LYS A 254 -11.09 -35.63 31.90
CA LYS A 254 -12.01 -35.11 32.94
C LYS A 254 -12.26 -33.60 32.78
N GLY A 255 -13.48 -33.16 33.10
CA GLY A 255 -13.96 -31.78 32.90
C GLY A 255 -14.19 -30.97 34.18
N LYS A 256 -14.92 -29.85 33.97
CA LYS A 256 -15.39 -28.77 34.90
C LYS A 256 -14.33 -27.72 35.25
N LYS A 257 -14.63 -26.41 35.36
CA LYS A 257 -15.90 -25.68 35.53
C LYS A 257 -15.70 -24.20 35.15
N LYS A 258 -16.78 -23.54 34.72
CA LYS A 258 -16.93 -22.08 34.55
C LYS A 258 -16.63 -21.32 35.86
N GLY A 259 -16.03 -20.13 35.73
CA GLY A 259 -16.04 -19.05 36.72
C GLY A 259 -16.02 -17.71 35.97
N ALA A 260 -16.96 -16.83 36.30
CA ALA A 260 -17.14 -15.53 35.66
C ALA A 260 -16.42 -14.41 36.43
N ALA A 261 -15.93 -13.45 35.64
CA ALA A 261 -15.69 -12.02 35.92
C ALA A 261 -14.86 -11.58 37.13
N ALA A 262 -13.73 -10.93 36.82
CA ALA A 262 -13.42 -9.58 37.30
C ALA A 262 -12.49 -8.91 36.27
N SER A 263 -12.96 -7.81 35.68
CA SER A 263 -12.19 -6.93 34.80
C SER A 263 -11.12 -6.21 35.62
N VAL A 264 -9.86 -6.50 35.31
CA VAL A 264 -8.73 -5.65 35.67
C VAL A 264 -8.40 -4.86 34.41
N ASP A 265 -8.44 -3.53 34.48
CA ASP A 265 -7.90 -2.66 33.44
C ASP A 265 -6.40 -2.93 33.33
N VAL A 266 -6.05 -3.83 32.41
CA VAL A 266 -4.66 -3.97 31.95
C VAL A 266 -4.49 -2.85 30.94
N GLN A 267 -3.72 -1.81 31.28
CA GLN A 267 -3.22 -0.88 30.27
C GLN A 267 -2.46 -1.73 29.23
N GLU A 268 -3.06 -1.93 28.06
CA GLU A 268 -2.40 -2.62 26.95
C GLU A 268 -1.13 -1.82 26.61
N VAL A 269 0.03 -2.46 26.77
CA VAL A 269 1.32 -1.87 26.44
C VAL A 269 1.39 -1.75 24.92
N GLN A 270 1.25 -0.52 24.43
CA GLN A 270 1.09 -0.23 23.01
C GLN A 270 2.23 0.66 22.52
N ASN A 271 2.90 0.26 21.44
CA ASN A 271 3.91 1.10 20.79
C ASN A 271 3.31 2.46 20.41
N SER A 272 4.12 3.51 20.37
CA SER A 272 3.60 4.86 20.17
C SER A 272 4.42 5.72 19.20
N PHE A 273 3.73 6.57 18.47
CA PHE A 273 4.30 7.74 17.78
C PHE A 273 4.07 8.98 18.63
N GLU A 274 5.14 9.70 18.94
CA GLU A 274 5.07 11.03 19.55
C GLU A 274 5.24 12.07 18.45
N VAL A 275 4.13 12.64 17.99
CA VAL A 275 4.13 13.66 16.95
C VAL A 275 4.30 15.03 17.59
N LEU A 276 5.48 15.62 17.36
CA LEU A 276 5.84 16.95 17.84
C LEU A 276 5.09 18.03 17.05
N GLN A 277 4.75 19.13 17.73
CA GLN A 277 4.20 20.30 17.04
C GLN A 277 5.22 20.93 16.09
N LEU A 278 4.71 21.76 15.18
CA LEU A 278 5.55 22.46 14.21
C LEU A 278 6.48 23.45 14.90
N SER A 279 7.76 23.17 14.80
CA SER A 279 8.84 24.05 15.21
C SER A 279 9.10 25.17 14.21
N SER A 280 9.51 26.34 14.70
CA SER A 280 10.12 27.37 13.86
C SER A 280 11.48 26.93 13.27
N GLN A 281 12.14 25.94 13.87
CA GLN A 281 13.44 25.42 13.43
C GLN A 281 13.32 24.25 12.44
N SER A 282 12.12 23.73 12.18
CA SER A 282 11.95 22.63 11.23
C SER A 282 12.01 23.15 9.79
N PRO A 283 12.75 22.47 8.89
CA PRO A 283 12.81 22.85 7.48
C PRO A 283 11.41 22.87 6.87
N THR A 284 11.07 23.96 6.18
CA THR A 284 9.91 23.98 5.28
C THR A 284 10.36 23.54 3.90
N VAL A 285 9.57 22.68 3.26
CA VAL A 285 9.80 22.23 1.89
C VAL A 285 9.02 23.13 0.93
N ILE A 286 9.71 23.75 -0.02
CA ILE A 286 9.14 24.67 -1.01
C ILE A 286 9.15 23.96 -2.36
N VAL A 287 7.98 23.74 -2.93
CA VAL A 287 7.78 23.06 -4.21
C VAL A 287 7.62 24.09 -5.33
N THR A 288 8.29 23.86 -6.45
CA THR A 288 8.17 24.71 -7.64
C THR A 288 7.20 24.10 -8.66
N GLU A 289 6.72 24.91 -9.60
CA GLU A 289 5.84 24.41 -10.68
C GLU A 289 6.58 23.44 -11.62
N ALA A 290 7.91 23.56 -11.73
CA ALA A 290 8.72 22.76 -12.65
C ALA A 290 8.67 21.26 -12.35
N VAL A 291 8.42 20.84 -11.10
CA VAL A 291 8.31 19.42 -10.76
C VAL A 291 7.00 18.78 -11.21
N GLN A 292 5.97 19.57 -11.53
CA GLN A 292 4.61 19.06 -11.78
C GLN A 292 4.56 18.09 -12.98
N GLU A 293 5.36 18.33 -14.01
CA GLU A 293 5.38 17.51 -15.24
C GLU A 293 6.24 16.23 -15.15
N VAL A 294 7.02 16.11 -14.07
CA VAL A 294 8.01 15.02 -13.90
C VAL A 294 7.72 14.14 -12.70
N ARG A 295 7.42 14.73 -11.54
CA ARG A 295 7.14 14.02 -10.28
C ARG A 295 6.46 14.99 -9.29
N PRO A 296 5.13 15.18 -9.39
CA PRO A 296 4.43 16.33 -8.81
C PRO A 296 4.33 16.37 -7.27
N TYR A 297 4.42 15.22 -6.59
CA TYR A 297 4.11 15.14 -5.17
C TYR A 297 5.33 14.77 -4.32
N ILE A 298 5.41 15.39 -3.15
CA ILE A 298 6.36 15.09 -2.09
C ILE A 298 5.66 15.09 -0.73
N VAL A 299 6.05 14.16 0.14
CA VAL A 299 5.66 14.11 1.55
C VAL A 299 6.93 13.98 2.38
N CYS A 300 7.07 14.75 3.44
CA CYS A 300 8.26 14.76 4.30
C CYS A 300 7.89 14.59 5.77
N CYS A 301 8.80 14.00 6.53
CA CYS A 301 8.70 13.84 7.98
C CYS A 301 10.11 13.89 8.57
N ILE A 302 10.24 14.35 9.83
CA ILE A 302 11.48 14.20 10.57
C ILE A 302 11.31 13.07 11.58
N ILE A 303 12.24 12.12 11.61
CA ILE A 303 12.30 11.08 12.65
C ILE A 303 13.38 11.53 13.64
N ARG A 304 12.98 11.86 14.86
CA ARG A 304 13.87 12.43 15.88
C ARG A 304 14.44 11.34 16.78
N ASN A 305 15.61 11.61 17.35
CA ASN A 305 16.23 10.81 18.41
C ASN A 305 16.37 9.31 18.07
N VAL A 306 16.82 9.01 16.85
CA VAL A 306 17.06 7.63 16.41
C VAL A 306 18.38 7.06 16.93
N TYR A 307 18.41 5.75 17.17
CA TYR A 307 19.58 4.98 17.60
C TYR A 307 20.03 4.01 16.51
N LEU A 308 20.71 4.53 15.49
CA LEU A 308 21.18 3.74 14.34
C LEU A 308 22.45 2.91 14.61
N ASP A 309 23.17 3.25 15.68
CA ASP A 309 24.36 2.59 16.21
C ASP A 309 24.09 1.27 16.93
N ARG A 310 22.84 1.00 17.33
CA ARG A 310 22.45 -0.20 18.09
C ARG A 310 22.03 -1.34 17.17
N ASP A 311 22.30 -2.58 17.56
CA ASP A 311 21.75 -3.81 16.94
C ASP A 311 21.72 -3.86 15.39
N ASN A 312 22.74 -3.29 14.74
CA ASN A 312 22.81 -3.11 13.30
C ASN A 312 21.59 -2.37 12.70
N HIS A 313 21.01 -1.44 13.45
CA HIS A 313 19.82 -0.67 13.08
C HIS A 313 20.02 0.10 11.79
N LEU A 314 21.18 0.74 11.56
CA LEU A 314 21.47 1.38 10.28
C LEU A 314 21.28 0.42 9.10
N ARG A 315 21.87 -0.78 9.18
CA ARG A 315 21.77 -1.78 8.11
C ARG A 315 20.34 -2.30 7.95
N LYS A 316 19.65 -2.56 9.05
CA LYS A 316 18.25 -3.02 9.05
C LYS A 316 17.31 -1.96 8.47
N PHE A 317 17.51 -0.70 8.84
CA PHE A 317 16.73 0.44 8.35
C PHE A 317 16.92 0.64 6.84
N LEU A 318 18.15 0.58 6.35
CA LEU A 318 18.43 0.59 4.90
C LEU A 318 17.81 -0.62 4.18
N ALA A 319 17.79 -1.79 4.83
CA ALA A 319 17.13 -2.98 4.27
C ALA A 319 15.60 -2.82 4.18
N VAL A 320 14.97 -2.19 5.19
CA VAL A 320 13.54 -1.83 5.16
C VAL A 320 13.25 -0.88 4.00
N GLN A 321 14.06 0.15 3.80
CA GLN A 321 13.89 1.07 2.66
C GLN A 321 13.94 0.32 1.32
N ASN A 322 14.90 -0.58 1.14
CA ASN A 322 14.99 -1.40 -0.08
C ASN A 322 13.79 -2.35 -0.24
N LYS A 323 13.33 -2.99 0.84
CA LYS A 323 12.12 -3.84 0.84
C LYS A 323 10.89 -3.03 0.43
N LEU A 324 10.70 -1.84 0.98
CA LEU A 324 9.58 -0.95 0.65
C LEU A 324 9.68 -0.42 -0.78
N HIS A 325 10.89 -0.12 -1.26
CA HIS A 325 11.13 0.24 -2.66
C HIS A 325 10.67 -0.86 -3.61
N ASP A 326 10.99 -2.13 -3.31
CA ASP A 326 10.64 -3.27 -4.14
C ASP A 326 9.15 -3.66 -4.08
N THR A 327 8.50 -3.39 -2.94
CA THR A 327 7.10 -3.76 -2.67
C THR A 327 6.17 -2.58 -2.89
N ILE A 328 5.88 -1.81 -1.83
CA ILE A 328 4.87 -0.74 -1.86
C ILE A 328 5.23 0.39 -2.82
N CYS A 329 6.50 0.67 -3.10
CA CYS A 329 6.87 1.72 -4.06
C CYS A 329 6.91 1.25 -5.53
N VAL A 330 6.57 -0.02 -5.79
CA VAL A 330 6.55 -0.62 -7.14
C VAL A 330 7.90 -0.41 -7.85
N LYS A 331 9.01 -0.78 -7.19
CA LYS A 331 10.39 -0.62 -7.68
C LYS A 331 10.72 0.82 -8.03
N ARG A 332 10.37 1.73 -7.11
CA ARG A 332 10.52 3.18 -7.18
C ARG A 332 9.67 3.90 -8.25
N SER A 333 8.85 3.18 -9.01
CA SER A 333 8.09 3.79 -10.11
C SER A 333 6.99 4.74 -9.60
N GLU A 334 6.18 4.27 -8.65
CA GLU A 334 5.05 5.04 -8.11
C GLU A 334 5.47 6.01 -7.00
N ALA A 335 6.43 5.60 -6.16
CA ALA A 335 6.96 6.43 -5.07
C ALA A 335 8.46 6.17 -4.87
N THR A 336 9.19 7.11 -4.28
CA THR A 336 10.60 6.92 -3.92
C THR A 336 10.85 7.46 -2.54
N ILE A 337 11.26 6.58 -1.64
CA ILE A 337 11.74 6.93 -0.30
C ILE A 337 13.20 7.38 -0.40
N ALA A 338 13.54 8.48 0.25
CA ALA A 338 14.91 8.88 0.52
C ALA A 338 15.02 9.37 1.97
N THR A 339 16.15 9.04 2.62
CA THR A 339 16.42 9.44 4.01
C THR A 339 17.76 10.14 4.10
N HIS A 340 17.79 11.23 4.86
CA HIS A 340 18.90 12.16 4.96
C HIS A 340 19.24 12.44 6.42
N ASP A 341 20.51 12.67 6.71
CA ASP A 341 20.93 13.18 8.01
C ASP A 341 20.51 14.64 8.13
N LEU A 342 19.56 14.94 9.03
CA LEU A 342 19.00 16.29 9.17
C LEU A 342 20.07 17.30 9.58
N SER A 343 21.08 16.88 10.35
CA SER A 343 22.16 17.79 10.79
C SER A 343 23.00 18.34 9.63
N LYS A 344 22.89 17.73 8.44
CA LYS A 344 23.61 18.12 7.22
C LYS A 344 22.73 18.92 6.25
N ILE A 345 21.48 19.21 6.60
CA ILE A 345 20.55 20.02 5.82
C ILE A 345 20.44 21.40 6.45
N THR A 346 20.64 22.45 5.65
CA THR A 346 20.56 23.82 6.13
C THR A 346 19.29 24.52 5.66
N GLY A 347 18.51 25.02 6.61
CA GLY A 347 17.36 25.90 6.33
C GLY A 347 16.24 25.21 5.56
N ASN A 348 15.58 25.95 4.67
CA ASN A 348 14.49 25.40 3.86
C ASN A 348 14.99 24.45 2.77
N VAL A 349 14.14 23.49 2.40
CA VAL A 349 14.41 22.54 1.30
C VAL A 349 13.57 22.92 0.09
N TYR A 350 14.17 22.95 -1.09
CA TYR A 350 13.52 23.28 -2.35
C TYR A 350 13.37 22.02 -3.20
N TYR A 351 12.13 21.65 -3.51
CA TYR A 351 11.82 20.58 -4.46
C TYR A 351 11.53 21.19 -5.83
N ASP A 352 12.47 21.02 -6.75
CA ASP A 352 12.49 21.70 -8.05
C ASP A 352 12.88 20.73 -9.17
N ALA A 353 12.75 21.16 -10.43
CA ALA A 353 13.21 20.39 -11.59
C ALA A 353 14.05 21.27 -12.51
N ILE A 354 15.18 20.74 -12.98
CA ILE A 354 16.14 21.49 -13.80
C ILE A 354 16.67 20.63 -14.95
N GLU A 355 17.21 21.26 -15.98
CA GLU A 355 17.88 20.56 -17.08
C GLU A 355 18.96 19.58 -16.58
N PRO A 356 19.05 18.37 -17.17
CA PRO A 356 19.96 17.31 -16.71
C PRO A 356 21.43 17.69 -16.58
N ASP A 357 21.95 18.64 -17.38
CA ASP A 357 23.36 19.07 -17.31
C ASP A 357 23.64 20.06 -16.18
N LYS A 358 22.60 20.76 -15.72
CA LYS A 358 22.69 21.77 -14.66
C LYS A 358 22.52 21.15 -13.27
N LEU A 359 21.85 20.00 -13.19
CA LEU A 359 21.75 19.22 -11.96
C LEU A 359 23.10 18.61 -11.63
N LYS A 360 23.79 19.11 -10.58
CA LYS A 360 25.07 18.58 -10.12
C LYS A 360 24.95 18.04 -8.70
N LEU A 361 25.47 16.86 -8.47
CA LEU A 361 25.52 16.24 -7.14
C LEU A 361 26.69 15.25 -7.06
N VAL A 362 27.15 14.98 -5.84
CA VAL A 362 27.96 13.79 -5.52
C VAL A 362 27.00 12.66 -5.15
N PRO A 363 26.79 11.65 -6.00
CA PRO A 363 25.86 10.56 -5.72
C PRO A 363 26.35 9.68 -4.58
N LEU A 364 25.42 9.11 -3.82
CA LEU A 364 25.73 8.21 -2.71
C LEU A 364 26.73 7.11 -3.12
N GLY A 365 27.82 6.98 -2.36
CA GLY A 365 28.86 5.97 -2.60
C GLY A 365 29.84 6.30 -3.72
N ARG A 366 29.75 7.49 -4.32
CA ARG A 366 30.71 8.00 -5.31
C ARG A 366 31.53 9.15 -4.72
N LYS A 367 32.71 9.39 -5.30
CA LYS A 367 33.67 10.41 -4.80
C LYS A 367 33.66 11.72 -5.58
N GLN A 368 33.11 11.72 -6.79
CA GLN A 368 33.16 12.86 -7.69
C GLN A 368 31.76 13.40 -7.96
N GLU A 369 31.69 14.71 -8.11
CA GLU A 369 30.49 15.39 -8.59
C GLU A 369 30.23 15.02 -10.04
N VAL A 370 28.98 14.70 -10.36
CA VAL A 370 28.54 14.40 -11.72
C VAL A 370 27.26 15.16 -12.03
N THR A 371 27.00 15.38 -13.32
CA THR A 371 25.71 15.93 -13.76
C THR A 371 24.62 14.87 -13.73
N GLY A 372 23.35 15.29 -13.66
CA GLY A 372 22.20 14.40 -13.75
C GLY A 372 22.19 13.61 -15.06
N ARG A 373 22.59 14.24 -16.19
CA ARG A 373 22.73 13.57 -17.49
C ARG A 373 23.77 12.47 -17.45
N GLU A 374 24.95 12.77 -16.92
CA GLU A 374 26.05 11.81 -16.87
C GLU A 374 25.73 10.64 -15.93
N LEU A 375 25.13 10.93 -14.76
CA LEU A 375 24.68 9.88 -13.84
C LEU A 375 23.63 8.96 -14.49
N TYR A 376 22.64 9.54 -15.18
CA TYR A 376 21.63 8.77 -15.90
C TYR A 376 22.24 7.88 -16.98
N ARG A 377 23.19 8.41 -17.77
CA ARG A 377 23.92 7.66 -18.80
C ARG A 377 24.66 6.47 -18.19
N GLN A 378 25.46 6.70 -17.15
CA GLN A 378 26.24 5.65 -16.49
C GLN A 378 25.35 4.55 -15.89
N MET A 379 24.26 4.92 -15.20
CA MET A 379 23.31 3.93 -14.64
C MET A 379 22.60 3.13 -15.74
N THR A 380 22.29 3.76 -16.88
CA THR A 380 21.68 3.08 -18.03
C THR A 380 22.65 2.07 -18.66
N GLU A 381 23.93 2.44 -18.79
CA GLU A 381 24.98 1.56 -19.30
C GLU A 381 25.22 0.35 -18.38
N GLU A 382 25.27 0.58 -17.06
CA GLU A 382 25.35 -0.49 -16.06
C GLU A 382 24.14 -1.44 -16.14
N ALA A 383 22.93 -0.87 -16.28
CA ALA A 383 21.71 -1.64 -16.43
C ALA A 383 21.69 -2.49 -17.71
N ASP A 384 22.19 -1.96 -18.82
CA ASP A 384 22.29 -2.66 -20.10
C ASP A 384 23.37 -3.75 -20.08
N ALA A 385 24.52 -3.50 -19.44
CA ALA A 385 25.55 -4.51 -19.25
C ALA A 385 25.00 -5.71 -18.46
N LEU A 386 24.32 -5.47 -17.34
CA LEU A 386 23.67 -6.51 -16.53
C LEU A 386 22.55 -7.25 -17.28
N ARG A 387 21.79 -6.52 -18.12
CA ARG A 387 20.75 -7.12 -18.96
C ARG A 387 21.35 -8.09 -19.99
N LYS A 388 22.43 -7.69 -20.65
CA LYS A 388 23.17 -8.49 -21.63
C LYS A 388 23.82 -9.71 -20.98
N GLU A 389 24.49 -9.53 -19.85
CA GLU A 389 25.12 -10.61 -19.07
C GLU A 389 24.08 -11.69 -18.68
N LYS A 390 22.91 -11.25 -18.20
CA LYS A 390 21.82 -12.17 -17.79
C LYS A 390 20.92 -12.63 -18.95
N LYS A 391 21.27 -12.31 -20.20
CA LYS A 391 20.51 -12.66 -21.42
C LYS A 391 19.01 -12.32 -21.34
N ARG A 392 18.67 -11.17 -20.74
CA ARG A 392 17.28 -10.71 -20.59
C ARG A 392 16.88 -9.74 -21.70
N SER A 393 15.63 -9.79 -22.13
CA SER A 393 15.08 -8.81 -23.09
C SER A 393 14.82 -7.45 -22.44
N THR A 394 14.41 -7.42 -21.17
CA THR A 394 14.10 -6.19 -20.41
C THR A 394 15.13 -5.90 -19.32
N TYR A 395 15.25 -4.64 -18.90
CA TYR A 395 16.10 -4.26 -17.76
C TYR A 395 15.75 -5.09 -16.52
N PRO A 396 16.74 -5.43 -15.68
CA PRO A 396 16.49 -5.96 -14.34
C PRO A 396 15.54 -5.01 -13.60
N GLY A 397 14.59 -5.57 -12.85
CA GLY A 397 13.52 -4.78 -12.23
C GLY A 397 14.00 -3.61 -11.37
N ILE A 398 15.21 -3.72 -10.80
CA ILE A 398 15.85 -2.66 -10.02
C ILE A 398 16.13 -1.39 -10.84
N TYR A 399 16.29 -1.47 -12.16
CA TYR A 399 16.53 -0.31 -13.04
C TYR A 399 15.28 0.18 -13.76
N LYS A 400 14.09 -0.35 -13.43
CA LYS A 400 12.84 0.02 -14.10
C LYS A 400 12.51 1.51 -13.92
N TYR A 401 12.94 2.12 -12.82
CA TYR A 401 12.76 3.55 -12.55
C TYR A 401 13.53 4.46 -13.53
N LEU A 402 14.59 3.98 -14.19
CA LEU A 402 15.32 4.78 -15.19
C LEU A 402 14.39 5.23 -16.32
N TYR A 403 13.40 4.40 -16.68
CA TYR A 403 12.44 4.75 -17.73
C TYR A 403 11.58 5.98 -17.38
N LEU A 404 11.43 6.32 -16.09
CA LEU A 404 10.68 7.51 -15.67
C LEU A 404 11.35 8.81 -16.09
N LEU A 405 12.68 8.79 -16.23
CA LEU A 405 13.48 9.94 -16.63
C LEU A 405 13.81 9.94 -18.12
N LYS A 406 13.49 8.86 -18.83
CA LYS A 406 13.77 8.74 -20.26
C LYS A 406 13.04 9.84 -21.03
N ASP A 407 13.79 10.56 -21.86
CA ASP A 407 13.29 11.63 -22.73
C ASP A 407 12.65 12.82 -21.99
N LYS A 408 12.87 12.96 -20.68
CA LYS A 408 12.41 14.11 -19.89
C LYS A 408 13.36 15.29 -20.06
N ALA A 409 12.80 16.48 -20.31
CA ALA A 409 13.56 17.72 -20.46
C ALA A 409 14.13 18.25 -19.13
N LEU A 410 13.45 17.93 -18.02
CA LEU A 410 13.82 18.35 -16.66
C LEU A 410 13.92 17.14 -15.75
N TYR A 411 14.86 17.19 -14.80
CA TYR A 411 15.05 16.19 -13.76
C TYR A 411 14.71 16.78 -12.39
N PRO A 412 13.85 16.10 -11.60
CA PRO A 412 13.49 16.57 -10.28
C PRO A 412 14.65 16.38 -9.31
N PHE A 413 14.81 17.30 -8.36
CA PHE A 413 15.84 17.22 -7.35
C PHE A 413 15.39 17.98 -6.10
N LEU A 414 16.02 17.66 -4.98
CA LEU A 414 15.90 18.46 -3.77
C LEU A 414 17.24 19.14 -3.49
N ARG A 415 17.18 20.40 -3.09
CA ARG A 415 18.33 21.13 -2.55
C ARG A 415 17.96 21.88 -1.28
N ASP A 416 18.92 22.14 -0.43
CA ASP A 416 18.72 22.97 0.74
C ASP A 416 18.95 24.48 0.43
N GLU A 417 18.88 25.31 1.47
CA GLU A 417 19.06 26.76 1.37
C GLU A 417 20.52 27.14 1.07
N SER A 418 21.47 26.29 1.46
CA SER A 418 22.90 26.42 1.10
C SER A 418 23.21 26.05 -0.35
N LYS A 419 22.18 25.62 -1.11
CA LYS A 419 22.26 25.12 -2.50
C LYS A 419 22.92 23.75 -2.63
N LEU A 420 23.08 23.01 -1.54
CA LEU A 420 23.49 21.61 -1.58
C LEU A 420 22.35 20.78 -2.17
N VAL A 421 22.58 20.06 -3.26
CA VAL A 421 21.61 19.08 -3.79
C VAL A 421 21.62 17.86 -2.87
N ILE A 422 20.52 17.60 -2.19
CA ILE A 422 20.40 16.54 -1.18
C ILE A 422 19.92 15.21 -1.79
N SER A 423 19.09 15.26 -2.84
CA SER A 423 18.62 14.06 -3.54
C SER A 423 18.25 14.36 -5.01
N PHE A 424 18.29 13.30 -5.81
CA PHE A 424 17.82 13.28 -7.20
C PHE A 424 16.84 12.11 -7.36
N PRO A 425 15.53 12.31 -7.08
CA PRO A 425 14.54 11.26 -7.25
C PRO A 425 14.25 10.92 -8.73
N PRO A 426 13.91 9.66 -9.07
CA PRO A 426 13.92 8.45 -8.24
C PRO A 426 15.32 7.78 -8.16
N MET A 427 16.38 8.45 -8.59
CA MET A 427 17.70 7.87 -8.84
C MET A 427 18.45 7.57 -7.54
N THR A 428 18.82 8.59 -6.78
CA THR A 428 19.76 8.45 -5.66
C THR A 428 19.76 9.66 -4.73
N ASN A 429 20.30 9.46 -3.54
CA ASN A 429 20.60 10.53 -2.58
C ASN A 429 22.00 11.09 -2.86
N SER A 430 22.27 12.29 -2.35
CA SER A 430 23.62 12.82 -2.30
C SER A 430 24.41 12.19 -1.15
N ASP A 431 25.72 11.99 -1.35
CA ASP A 431 26.62 11.58 -0.29
C ASP A 431 26.73 12.66 0.82
N GLY A 432 26.51 13.94 0.48
CA GLY A 432 26.59 15.07 1.41
C GLY A 432 25.58 15.02 2.56
N THR A 433 24.45 14.32 2.38
CA THR A 433 23.41 14.16 3.42
C THR A 433 23.24 12.71 3.86
N ARG A 434 24.25 11.87 3.61
CA ARG A 434 24.23 10.45 3.95
C ARG A 434 24.04 10.24 5.46
N ILE A 435 23.10 9.34 5.80
CA ILE A 435 22.93 8.85 7.17
C ILE A 435 24.07 7.92 7.58
N SER A 436 24.48 7.99 8.84
CA SER A 436 25.46 7.12 9.47
C SER A 436 24.96 6.64 10.84
N GLU A 437 25.76 5.84 11.53
CA GLU A 437 25.44 5.38 12.89
C GLU A 437 25.36 6.53 13.90
N GLN A 438 25.96 7.68 13.58
CA GLN A 438 25.94 8.90 14.41
C GLN A 438 24.71 9.77 14.15
N THR A 439 23.96 9.53 13.07
CA THR A 439 22.77 10.31 12.75
C THR A 439 21.70 10.08 13.84
N ARG A 440 21.22 11.17 14.43
CA ARG A 440 20.15 11.15 15.46
C ARG A 440 18.82 11.67 14.94
N ASP A 441 18.84 12.57 13.98
CA ASP A 441 17.63 13.09 13.35
C ASP A 441 17.66 12.79 11.85
N VAL A 442 16.63 12.12 11.35
CA VAL A 442 16.51 11.73 9.96
C VAL A 442 15.44 12.57 9.29
N PHE A 443 15.81 13.32 8.25
CA PHE A 443 14.86 13.92 7.32
C PHE A 443 14.45 12.86 6.28
N ALA A 444 13.20 12.41 6.36
CA ALA A 444 12.64 11.43 5.44
C ALA A 444 11.75 12.12 4.41
N GLU A 445 11.94 11.78 3.14
CA GLU A 445 11.11 12.24 2.02
C GLU A 445 10.56 11.07 1.21
N VAL A 446 9.35 11.25 0.71
CA VAL A 446 8.72 10.36 -0.26
C VAL A 446 8.19 11.18 -1.42
N THR A 447 8.77 10.98 -2.60
CA THR A 447 8.33 11.64 -3.85
C THR A 447 7.57 10.67 -4.75
N GLY A 448 6.60 11.14 -5.53
CA GLY A 448 5.79 10.27 -6.37
C GLY A 448 4.80 11.00 -7.27
N ASN A 449 3.94 10.21 -7.91
CA ASN A 449 2.91 10.71 -8.83
C ASN A 449 1.52 10.80 -8.19
N ASN A 450 1.37 10.37 -6.94
CA ASN A 450 0.11 10.40 -6.20
C ASN A 450 0.34 10.74 -4.72
N LEU A 451 -0.23 11.85 -4.24
CA LEU A 451 -0.04 12.32 -2.86
C LEU A 451 -0.48 11.30 -1.81
N THR A 452 -1.68 10.73 -1.96
CA THR A 452 -2.22 9.73 -1.03
C THR A 452 -1.34 8.49 -0.99
N PHE A 453 -0.76 8.11 -2.13
CA PHE A 453 0.18 7.00 -2.20
C PHE A 453 1.52 7.34 -1.51
N CYS A 454 2.05 8.55 -1.69
CA CYS A 454 3.25 9.01 -0.98
C CYS A 454 3.04 8.97 0.55
N LYS A 455 1.87 9.42 1.03
CA LYS A 455 1.50 9.32 2.45
C LYS A 455 1.49 7.88 2.96
N LYS A 456 0.85 6.96 2.23
CA LYS A 456 0.83 5.52 2.58
C LYS A 456 2.23 4.90 2.65
N VAL A 457 3.13 5.31 1.75
CA VAL A 457 4.52 4.85 1.75
C VAL A 457 5.29 5.43 2.93
N MET A 458 5.07 6.70 3.28
CA MET A 458 5.65 7.32 4.47
C MET A 458 5.13 6.65 5.76
N ASP A 459 3.83 6.38 5.86
CA ASP A 459 3.22 5.62 6.95
C ASP A 459 3.92 4.26 7.13
N ALA A 460 4.08 3.49 6.05
CA ALA A 460 4.74 2.19 6.08
C ALA A 460 6.21 2.28 6.53
N LEU A 461 6.95 3.29 6.06
CA LEU A 461 8.33 3.55 6.49
C LEU A 461 8.40 3.81 8.00
N LEU A 462 7.51 4.65 8.53
CA LEU A 462 7.49 5.03 9.95
C LEU A 462 7.06 3.86 10.84
N ALA A 463 6.08 3.06 10.42
CA ALA A 463 5.66 1.86 11.14
C ALA A 463 6.77 0.79 11.21
N GLU A 464 7.48 0.53 10.11
CA GLU A 464 8.63 -0.37 10.11
C GLU A 464 9.79 0.21 10.92
N SER A 465 10.00 1.53 10.91
CA SER A 465 11.00 2.22 11.74
C SER A 465 10.72 2.06 13.25
N LEU A 466 9.47 2.17 13.65
CA LEU A 466 9.03 1.94 15.04
C LEU A 466 9.24 0.47 15.44
N GLN A 467 8.81 -0.47 14.58
CA GLN A 467 8.97 -1.91 14.83
C GLN A 467 10.43 -2.36 14.87
N LEU A 468 11.32 -1.67 14.15
CA LEU A 468 12.75 -1.89 14.24
C LEU A 468 13.37 -1.42 15.57
N GLY A 469 12.64 -0.68 16.40
CA GLY A 469 13.17 -0.09 17.63
C GLY A 469 14.13 1.06 17.36
N LEU A 470 13.92 1.85 16.30
CA LEU A 470 14.81 2.98 15.99
C LEU A 470 14.77 4.08 17.04
N GLY A 471 13.64 4.25 17.74
CA GLY A 471 13.47 5.27 18.78
C GLY A 471 13.79 4.74 20.18
N SER A 472 13.12 5.28 21.19
CA SER A 472 13.32 4.89 22.58
C SER A 472 12.53 3.63 22.95
N GLU A 473 13.06 2.90 23.93
CA GLU A 473 12.41 1.75 24.55
C GLU A 473 12.06 2.10 26.00
N GLU A 474 10.80 1.93 26.40
CA GLU A 474 10.35 2.07 27.79
C GLU A 474 10.01 0.68 28.34
N VAL A 475 10.66 0.26 29.42
CA VAL A 475 10.36 -0.99 30.12
C VAL A 475 9.32 -0.70 31.20
N LEU A 476 8.11 -1.23 31.05
CA LEU A 476 7.08 -1.16 32.09
C LEU A 476 7.31 -2.31 33.07
N SER A 477 7.84 -2.01 34.25
CA SER A 477 7.99 -2.98 35.34
C SER A 477 6.71 -3.05 36.18
N GLU A 478 6.06 -4.21 36.20
CA GLU A 478 5.37 -4.65 37.41
C GLU A 478 6.26 -5.65 38.14
N SER A 479 6.32 -5.50 39.46
CA SER A 479 7.09 -6.33 40.38
C SER A 479 6.89 -7.84 40.12
N GLY A 480 7.92 -8.49 39.56
CA GLY A 480 8.10 -9.95 39.62
C GLY A 480 7.92 -10.77 38.33
N GLY A 481 7.97 -10.17 37.14
CA GLY A 481 7.97 -10.91 35.86
C GLY A 481 8.60 -10.12 34.71
N ASP A 482 8.97 -10.81 33.63
CA ASP A 482 9.58 -10.29 32.40
C ASP A 482 8.81 -9.03 31.91
N GLY A 483 9.42 -7.85 32.06
CA GLY A 483 8.75 -6.56 31.85
C GLY A 483 8.36 -6.34 30.39
N ALA A 484 7.17 -5.80 30.14
CA ALA A 484 6.72 -5.48 28.79
C ALA A 484 7.42 -4.21 28.29
N THR A 485 8.11 -4.31 27.14
CA THR A 485 8.81 -3.18 26.52
C THR A 485 7.92 -2.50 25.49
N CYS A 486 7.72 -1.19 25.62
CA CYS A 486 7.04 -0.34 24.66
C CYS A 486 8.06 0.39 23.78
N LEU A 487 7.89 0.32 22.47
CA LEU A 487 8.70 1.11 21.52
C LEU A 487 8.03 2.45 21.26
N ARG A 488 8.84 3.50 21.16
CA ARG A 488 8.35 4.85 20.90
C ARG A 488 9.22 5.55 19.87
N LEU A 489 8.59 6.22 18.90
CA LEU A 489 9.28 6.97 17.86
C LEU A 489 8.79 8.41 17.80
N GLN A 490 9.70 9.37 17.91
CA GLN A 490 9.40 10.79 17.87
C GLN A 490 9.41 11.30 16.44
N LEU A 491 8.36 12.03 16.06
CA LEU A 491 8.13 12.50 14.69
C LEU A 491 7.93 14.02 14.66
N GLY A 492 8.76 14.71 13.90
CA GLY A 492 8.60 16.12 13.58
C GLY A 492 7.75 16.33 12.32
N LYS A 493 6.78 17.25 12.40
CA LYS A 493 5.98 17.66 11.24
C LYS A 493 6.79 18.49 10.26
N VAL A 494 6.64 18.22 8.98
CA VAL A 494 7.21 19.03 7.90
C VAL A 494 6.08 19.65 7.07
N LYS A 495 6.18 20.96 6.81
CA LYS A 495 5.29 21.67 5.90
C LYS A 495 5.87 21.63 4.50
N VAL A 496 5.01 21.36 3.54
CA VAL A 496 5.27 21.51 2.11
C VAL A 496 4.39 22.65 1.60
N VAL A 497 5.00 23.66 1.01
CA VAL A 497 4.34 24.86 0.47
C VAL A 497 4.74 25.08 -0.98
N ASP A 498 3.98 25.88 -1.74
CA ASP A 498 4.46 26.42 -3.01
C ASP A 498 5.32 27.69 -2.81
N ARG A 499 5.76 28.32 -3.91
CA ARG A 499 6.63 29.50 -3.87
C ARG A 499 5.94 30.72 -3.24
N GLU A 500 4.62 30.76 -3.30
CA GLU A 500 3.78 31.80 -2.71
C GLU A 500 3.52 31.55 -1.22
N GLY A 501 3.95 30.40 -0.69
CA GLY A 501 3.78 30.00 0.70
C GLY A 501 2.44 29.33 0.99
N ASN A 502 1.64 29.02 -0.03
CA ASN A 502 0.38 28.29 0.16
C ASN A 502 0.68 26.85 0.53
N LEU A 503 -0.05 26.35 1.54
CA LEU A 503 0.15 25.01 2.05
C LEU A 503 -0.32 23.95 1.05
N ARG A 504 0.57 23.02 0.69
CA ARG A 504 0.28 21.88 -0.18
C ARG A 504 0.05 20.60 0.63
N VAL A 505 0.93 20.31 1.58
CA VAL A 505 0.77 19.19 2.50
C VAL A 505 1.51 19.45 3.81
N VAL A 506 0.94 19.02 4.93
CA VAL A 506 1.67 18.86 6.20
C VAL A 506 1.62 17.39 6.55
N TYR A 507 2.77 16.85 6.97
CA TYR A 507 2.85 15.47 7.42
C TYR A 507 3.82 15.34 8.60
N PRO A 508 3.51 14.53 9.63
CA PRO A 508 2.23 13.85 9.84
C PRO A 508 1.12 14.82 10.26
N SER A 509 -0.09 14.64 9.73
CA SER A 509 -1.31 15.33 10.16
C SER A 509 -2.18 14.43 11.06
N LYS A 510 -3.31 14.96 11.57
CA LYS A 510 -4.22 14.20 12.46
C LYS A 510 -4.87 12.98 11.77
N THR A 511 -4.87 12.92 10.46
CA THR A 511 -5.46 11.83 9.67
C THR A 511 -4.42 10.84 9.14
N ASP A 512 -3.14 11.06 9.43
CA ASP A 512 -2.03 10.18 9.05
C ASP A 512 -1.65 9.27 10.24
N LEU A 513 -0.79 8.27 10.04
CA LEU A 513 -0.33 7.34 11.08
C LEU A 513 -1.44 6.53 11.79
N ILE A 514 -2.52 6.23 11.08
CA ILE A 514 -3.65 5.46 11.65
C ILE A 514 -3.34 3.96 11.57
N PHE A 515 -2.73 3.42 12.62
CA PHE A 515 -2.44 1.99 12.75
C PHE A 515 -3.19 1.37 13.94
N PRO A 516 -3.80 0.19 13.77
CA PRO A 516 -4.25 -0.61 14.91
C PRO A 516 -3.06 -0.92 15.83
N GLY A 517 -3.23 -0.79 17.15
CA GLY A 517 -2.17 -1.17 18.09
C GLY A 517 -0.92 -0.27 18.07
N ILE A 518 -0.97 0.92 17.46
CA ILE A 518 0.03 1.98 17.70
C ILE A 518 -0.67 3.28 18.15
N ALA A 519 -0.31 3.78 19.32
CA ALA A 519 -0.85 5.04 19.84
C ALA A 519 -0.20 6.22 19.13
N VAL A 520 -0.94 7.29 18.88
CA VAL A 520 -0.39 8.54 18.30
C VAL A 520 -0.65 9.68 19.26
N GLU A 521 0.40 10.15 19.92
CA GLU A 521 0.34 11.25 20.87
C GLU A 521 0.79 12.54 20.21
N GLN A 522 0.04 13.63 20.43
CA GLN A 522 0.49 14.97 20.04
C GLN A 522 1.21 15.60 21.23
N ARG A 523 2.49 15.96 21.06
CA ARG A 523 3.28 16.60 22.11
C ARG A 523 3.68 18.02 21.67
N PRO A 524 3.72 19.00 22.59
CA PRO A 524 4.44 20.24 22.30
C PRO A 524 5.91 19.92 22.00
N GLU A 525 6.56 20.78 21.23
CA GLU A 525 7.98 20.61 20.90
C GLU A 525 8.87 20.63 22.15
#